data_AF-A0A8C4MRC7-F1
#
_entry.id   AF-A0A8C4MRC7-F1
#
_cell.length_a   1.000
_cell.length_b   1.000
_cell.length_c   1.000
_cell.angle_alpha   90.00
_cell.angle_beta   90.00
_cell.angle_gamma   90.00
#
_symmetry.space_group_name_H-M   'P 1'
#
loop_
_entity.id
_entity.type
_entity.pdbx_description
1 polymer ?
#
loop_
_entity_poly.entity_id
_entity_poly.type
_entity_poly.pdbx_seq_one_letter_code
_entity_poly.pdbx_strand_id
1 'polypeptide(L)'
;MGREFGNLIRMRHVITYSLSPFEQRAFPHYFSKGIPNVLRRTRACILRVAPRRWLPNTRTEFSKEKATENDSILESSFPQAHWSLLSGRF
;
A
#
# COMPACT_ATOMS: atom_id res chain seq x y z
N MET A 1 -1.97 -1.42 37.64
CA MET A 1 -3.42 -1.25 37.40
C MET A 1 -3.82 -2.10 36.20
N GLY A 2 -3.94 -3.41 36.41
CA GLY A 2 -4.07 -4.42 35.37
C GLY A 2 -5.51 -4.56 34.88
N ARG A 3 -5.69 -4.70 33.56
CA ARG A 3 -6.97 -5.11 32.97
C ARG A 3 -7.04 -6.62 33.07
N GLU A 4 -7.74 -7.11 34.09
CA GLU A 4 -7.97 -8.55 34.32
C GLU A 4 -9.42 -8.90 34.00
N PHE A 5 -9.65 -10.11 33.46
CA PHE A 5 -11.00 -10.62 33.23
C PHE A 5 -11.81 -10.59 34.53
N GLY A 6 -13.01 -9.98 34.49
CA GLY A 6 -13.82 -9.70 35.68
C GLY A 6 -13.85 -8.22 36.07
N ASN A 7 -12.85 -7.42 35.69
CA ASN A 7 -12.79 -5.97 35.97
C ASN A 7 -12.51 -5.14 34.70
N LEU A 8 -13.19 -5.45 33.58
CA LEU A 8 -13.08 -4.67 32.34
C LEU A 8 -14.13 -3.57 32.28
N ILE A 9 -15.40 -3.96 32.40
CA ILE A 9 -16.55 -3.09 32.21
C ILE A 9 -17.81 -3.73 32.80
N ARG A 10 -18.74 -2.92 33.32
CA ARG A 10 -20.05 -3.37 33.76
C ARG A 10 -21.01 -3.47 32.57
N MET A 11 -21.22 -4.66 32.03
CA MET A 11 -22.27 -4.96 31.04
C MET A 11 -23.46 -5.67 31.69
N ARG A 12 -24.68 -5.36 31.26
CA ARG A 12 -25.93 -5.93 31.81
C ARG A 12 -26.81 -6.40 30.64
N HIS A 13 -27.43 -7.58 30.79
CA HIS A 13 -28.40 -8.15 29.85
C HIS A 13 -27.93 -8.35 28.40
N VAL A 14 -26.70 -8.82 28.18
CA VAL A 14 -26.22 -9.27 26.86
C VAL A 14 -26.15 -10.80 26.88
N ILE A 15 -26.94 -11.45 26.04
CA ILE A 15 -26.94 -12.91 25.88
C ILE A 15 -26.20 -13.25 24.59
N THR A 16 -25.15 -14.07 24.70
CA THR A 16 -24.33 -14.50 23.55
C THR A 16 -24.51 -16.00 23.35
N TYR A 17 -24.77 -16.40 22.10
CA TYR A 17 -24.86 -17.80 21.71
C TYR A 17 -23.64 -18.20 20.90
N SER A 18 -23.12 -19.39 21.17
CA SER A 18 -22.01 -19.99 20.44
C SER A 18 -22.28 -21.47 20.20
N LEU A 19 -21.82 -21.97 19.05
CA LEU A 19 -21.87 -23.38 18.70
C LEU A 19 -20.48 -24.00 18.90
N SER A 20 -20.40 -25.28 19.27
CA SER A 20 -19.11 -25.95 19.47
C SER A 20 -18.28 -25.95 18.17
N PRO A 21 -16.95 -25.72 18.23
CA PRO A 21 -16.10 -25.75 17.03
C PRO A 21 -16.15 -27.08 16.28
N PHE A 22 -16.38 -28.19 16.98
CA PHE A 22 -16.48 -29.53 16.38
C PHE A 22 -17.77 -29.75 15.60
N GLU A 23 -18.79 -28.91 15.84
CA GLU A 23 -20.08 -28.96 15.14
C GLU A 23 -20.13 -28.00 13.95
N GLN A 24 -19.16 -27.09 13.86
CA GLN A 24 -19.06 -26.10 12.80
C GLN A 24 -18.17 -26.59 11.65
N ARG A 25 -18.50 -26.16 10.43
CA ARG A 25 -17.59 -26.28 9.29
C ARG A 25 -16.48 -25.23 9.43
N ALA A 26 -15.23 -25.60 9.18
CA ALA A 26 -14.09 -24.68 9.27
C ALA A 26 -14.18 -23.48 8.29
N PHE A 27 -14.80 -23.68 7.11
CA PHE A 27 -14.94 -22.65 6.08
C PHE A 27 -16.37 -22.56 5.53
N PRO A 28 -17.31 -21.97 6.28
CA PRO A 28 -18.68 -21.79 5.80
C PRO A 28 -18.74 -20.66 4.76
N HIS A 29 -19.31 -20.94 3.58
CA HIS A 29 -19.57 -19.94 2.53
C HIS A 29 -18.34 -19.10 2.12
N TYR A 30 -17.16 -19.71 2.12
CA TYR A 30 -15.90 -19.00 1.91
C TYR A 30 -15.89 -18.17 0.62
N PHE A 31 -16.31 -18.76 -0.50
CA PHE A 31 -16.33 -18.04 -1.78
C PHE A 31 -17.57 -17.16 -1.93
N SER A 32 -18.76 -17.69 -1.63
CA SER A 32 -20.03 -16.98 -1.86
C SER A 32 -20.23 -15.77 -0.95
N LYS A 33 -19.67 -15.77 0.27
CA LYS A 33 -19.71 -14.62 1.18
C LYS A 33 -18.35 -13.92 1.33
N GLY A 34 -17.24 -14.66 1.25
CA GLY A 34 -15.91 -14.08 1.45
C GLY A 34 -15.49 -13.15 0.32
N ILE A 35 -15.60 -13.57 -0.95
CA ILE A 35 -15.20 -12.73 -2.10
C ILE A 35 -16.03 -11.44 -2.15
N PRO A 36 -17.38 -11.48 -2.08
CA PRO A 36 -18.17 -10.24 -2.07
C PRO A 36 -17.83 -9.33 -0.90
N ASN A 37 -17.56 -9.87 0.29
CA ASN A 37 -17.19 -9.05 1.44
C ASN A 37 -15.80 -8.41 1.30
N VAL A 38 -14.82 -9.12 0.73
CA VAL A 38 -13.50 -8.55 0.42
C VAL A 38 -13.64 -7.42 -0.59
N LEU A 39 -14.35 -7.65 -1.70
CA LEU A 39 -14.57 -6.61 -2.71
C LEU A 39 -15.27 -5.38 -2.12
N ARG A 40 -16.29 -5.57 -1.29
CA ARG A 40 -16.97 -4.47 -0.58
C ARG A 40 -16.00 -3.68 0.31
N ARG A 41 -15.15 -4.36 1.09
CA ARG A 41 -14.15 -3.71 1.95
C ARG A 41 -13.08 -2.97 1.15
N THR A 42 -12.61 -3.57 0.05
CA THR A 42 -11.63 -2.93 -0.85
C THR A 42 -12.20 -1.66 -1.46
N ARG A 43 -13.43 -1.69 -2.00
CA ARG A 43 -14.11 -0.51 -2.57
C ARG A 43 -14.29 0.61 -1.53
N ALA A 44 -14.60 0.28 -0.28
CA ALA A 44 -14.76 1.27 0.78
C ALA A 44 -13.45 1.99 1.17
N CYS A 45 -12.30 1.32 1.00
CA CYS A 45 -11.00 1.86 1.38
C CYS A 45 -10.19 2.42 0.21
N ILE A 46 -10.48 2.02 -1.02
CA ILE A 46 -9.64 2.35 -2.18
C ILE A 46 -9.53 3.86 -2.39
N LEU A 47 -10.62 4.63 -2.21
CA LEU A 47 -10.60 6.08 -2.35
C LEU A 47 -9.83 6.80 -1.23
N ARG A 48 -9.54 6.14 -0.11
CA ARG A 48 -8.73 6.71 0.98
C ARG A 48 -7.25 6.40 0.81
N VAL A 49 -6.93 5.21 0.29
CA VAL A 49 -5.53 4.74 0.17
C VAL A 49 -4.94 5.07 -1.20
N ALA A 50 -5.73 4.95 -2.27
CA ALA A 50 -5.27 5.14 -3.64
C ALA A 50 -4.77 6.56 -3.94
N PRO A 51 -5.36 7.67 -3.42
CA PRO A 51 -4.86 9.00 -3.76
C PRO A 51 -3.40 9.20 -3.36
N ARG A 52 -3.00 8.78 -2.16
CA ARG A 52 -1.60 8.89 -1.71
C ARG A 52 -0.64 8.01 -2.53
N ARG A 53 -1.11 6.85 -2.99
CA ARG A 53 -0.27 5.87 -3.68
C ARG A 53 -0.18 6.10 -5.18
N TRP A 54 -1.25 6.62 -5.79
CA TRP A 54 -1.44 6.66 -7.24
C TRP A 54 -1.46 8.06 -7.81
N LEU A 55 -1.64 9.11 -6.98
CA LEU A 55 -1.24 10.44 -7.44
C LEU A 55 0.27 10.39 -7.61
N PRO A 56 0.83 10.47 -8.84
CA PRO A 56 2.17 10.99 -8.96
C PRO A 56 2.10 12.36 -8.29
N ASN A 57 2.91 12.56 -7.26
CA ASN A 57 3.14 13.90 -6.78
C ASN A 57 3.55 14.65 -8.06
N THR A 58 2.81 15.65 -8.53
CA THR A 58 3.20 16.37 -9.76
C THR A 58 4.67 16.84 -9.69
N ARG A 59 5.17 17.00 -8.46
CA ARG A 59 6.58 17.13 -8.07
C ARG A 59 7.53 16.02 -8.56
N THR A 60 7.18 14.73 -8.46
CA THR A 60 8.08 13.63 -8.86
C THR A 60 8.24 13.52 -10.37
N GLU A 61 7.19 13.78 -11.15
CA GLU A 61 7.29 13.79 -12.61
C GLU A 61 8.03 15.05 -13.10
N PHE A 62 7.79 16.22 -12.51
CA PHE A 62 8.57 17.44 -12.79
C PHE A 62 10.07 17.27 -12.47
N SER A 63 10.39 16.62 -11.35
CA SER A 63 11.79 16.35 -10.99
C SER A 63 12.47 15.39 -11.96
N LYS A 64 11.73 14.39 -12.49
CA LYS A 64 12.25 13.50 -13.54
C LYS A 64 12.50 14.28 -14.83
N GLU A 65 11.54 15.08 -15.27
CA GLU A 65 11.65 15.89 -16.49
C GLU A 65 12.83 16.88 -16.43
N LYS A 66 13.02 17.55 -15.29
CA LYS A 66 14.19 18.40 -15.05
C LYS A 66 15.51 17.63 -15.03
N ALA A 67 15.53 16.38 -14.55
CA ALA A 67 16.73 15.57 -14.60
C ALA A 67 17.10 15.21 -16.05
N THR A 68 16.12 14.77 -16.86
CA THR A 68 16.35 14.45 -18.28
C THR A 68 16.78 15.68 -19.09
N GLU A 69 16.21 16.86 -18.80
CA GLU A 69 16.59 18.12 -19.44
C GLU A 69 18.07 18.46 -19.16
N ASN A 70 18.51 18.39 -17.89
CA ASN A 70 19.89 18.69 -17.52
C ASN A 70 20.90 17.68 -18.11
N ASP A 71 20.55 16.39 -18.19
CA ASP A 71 21.41 15.37 -18.80
C ASP A 71 21.59 15.63 -20.31
N SER A 72 20.53 16.04 -21.01
CA SER A 72 20.61 16.41 -22.44
C SER A 72 21.41 17.69 -22.69
N ILE A 73 21.34 18.67 -21.78
CA ILE A 73 22.15 19.89 -21.84
C ILE A 73 23.63 19.56 -21.64
N LEU A 74 23.97 18.66 -20.71
CA LEU A 74 25.34 18.20 -20.48
C LEU A 74 25.91 17.45 -21.69
N GLU A 75 25.13 16.58 -22.34
CA GLU A 75 25.54 15.89 -23.57
C GLU A 75 25.74 16.85 -24.75
N SER A 76 24.90 17.87 -24.91
CA SER A 76 25.07 18.87 -25.99
C SER A 76 26.26 19.82 -25.78
N SER A 77 26.70 20.00 -24.52
CA SER A 77 27.80 20.90 -24.15
C SER A 77 29.17 20.23 -24.20
N PHE A 78 29.22 18.89 -24.15
CA PHE A 78 30.45 18.12 -24.24
C PHE A 78 30.54 17.38 -25.59
N PRO A 79 31.28 17.90 -26.58
CA PRO A 79 31.47 17.19 -27.84
C PRO A 79 32.14 15.83 -27.60
N GLN A 80 31.68 14.81 -28.34
CA GLN A 80 32.06 13.37 -28.24
C GLN A 80 33.58 13.10 -28.07
N ALA A 81 34.43 14.03 -28.49
CA ALA A 81 35.89 13.94 -28.41
C ALA A 81 36.48 14.08 -26.99
N HIS A 82 35.72 14.57 -25.99
CA HIS A 82 36.20 14.71 -24.61
C HIS A 82 36.00 13.45 -23.76
N TRP A 83 34.99 12.62 -24.06
CA TRP A 83 34.69 11.41 -23.31
C TRP A 83 35.81 10.36 -23.35
N SER A 84 36.62 10.34 -24.43
CA SER A 84 37.78 9.46 -24.58
C SER A 84 38.98 9.83 -23.71
N LEU A 85 39.03 11.05 -23.15
CA LEU A 85 40.12 11.51 -22.26
C LEU A 85 39.82 11.27 -20.77
N LEU A 86 38.56 11.21 -20.37
CA LEU A 86 38.15 11.00 -18.97
C LEU A 86 37.85 9.54 -18.63
N SER A 87 37.45 8.70 -19.60
CA SER A 87 37.38 7.27 -19.38
C SER A 87 38.79 6.67 -19.55
N GLY A 88 39.61 6.77 -18.51
CA GLY A 88 40.90 6.06 -18.44
C GLY A 88 40.70 4.58 -18.71
N ARG A 89 40.92 4.18 -19.96
CA ARG A 89 40.94 2.80 -20.43
C ARG A 89 42.34 2.57 -21.03
N PHE A 90 43.26 2.25 -20.12
CA PHE A 90 44.20 1.15 -20.36
C PHE A 90 43.46 -0.16 -20.10
#